data_AF-A0A3C0A488-F1
#
_entry.id   AF-A0A3C0A488-F1
#
_cell.length_a   1.000
_cell.length_b   1.000
_cell.length_c   1.000
_cell.angle_alpha   90.00
_cell.angle_beta   90.00
_cell.angle_gamma   90.00
#
_symmetry.space_group_name_H-M   'P 1'
#
loop_
_entity.id
_entity.type
_entity.pdbx_description
1 polymer ?
#
loop_
_entity_poly.entity_id
_entity_poly.type
_entity_poly.pdbx_seq_one_letter_code
_entity_poly.pdbx_strand_id
1 'polypeptide(L)' 'VPTGFANLWNIDTGAAFKGSLSVLDVSTKEFWQSDPVYTLYPQEKGRN' A
#
# COMPACT_ATOMS: atom_id res chain seq x y z
N VAL A 1 -0.34 7.31 -0.44
CA VAL A 1 1.01 6.83 -0.79
C VAL A 1 1.87 6.74 0.46
N PRO A 2 2.85 5.82 0.57
CA PRO A 2 3.77 5.76 1.70
C PRO A 2 4.38 7.13 1.98
N THR A 3 4.43 7.51 3.24
CA THR A 3 4.88 8.84 3.65
C THR A 3 5.97 8.72 4.70
N GLY A 4 7.10 9.39 4.46
CA GLY A 4 8.22 9.47 5.39
C GLY A 4 8.30 10.83 6.08
N PHE A 5 8.60 10.83 7.37
CA PHE A 5 8.96 12.03 8.14
C PHE A 5 10.07 11.69 9.12
N ALA A 6 11.22 12.37 8.98
CA ALA A 6 12.45 12.03 9.71
C ALA A 6 12.78 10.52 9.58
N ASN A 7 12.76 9.78 10.68
CA ASN A 7 13.00 8.33 10.73
C ASN A 7 11.73 7.49 10.79
N LEU A 8 10.54 8.10 10.71
CA LEU A 8 9.25 7.42 10.75
C LEU A 8 8.69 7.23 9.34
N TRP A 9 8.18 6.03 9.06
CA TRP A 9 7.52 5.69 7.81
C TRP A 9 6.12 5.19 8.07
N ASN A 10 5.12 5.84 7.46
CA ASN A 10 3.78 5.28 7.34
C ASN A 10 3.66 4.52 6.02
N ILE A 11 3.49 3.21 6.10
CA ILE A 11 3.31 2.32 4.94
C ILE A 11 1.89 1.75 4.84
N ASP A 12 1.06 1.92 5.87
CA ASP A 12 -0.36 1.54 5.79
C ASP A 12 -1.12 2.64 5.05
N THR A 13 -1.48 2.34 3.80
CA THR A 13 -2.21 3.25 2.92
C THR A 13 -3.62 2.72 2.60
N GLY A 14 -4.16 1.84 3.44
CA GLY A 14 -5.56 1.42 3.36
C GLY A 14 -5.86 0.30 2.35
N ALA A 15 -4.93 -0.65 2.18
CA ALA A 15 -5.10 -1.79 1.28
C ALA A 15 -6.33 -2.68 1.60
N ALA A 16 -6.82 -2.66 2.85
CA ALA A 16 -8.02 -3.39 3.28
C ALA A 16 -9.34 -2.70 2.85
N PHE A 17 -9.30 -1.43 2.45
CA PHE A 17 -10.41 -0.70 1.83
C PHE A 17 -10.22 -0.70 0.30
N LYS A 18 -10.17 0.49 -0.32
CA LYS A 18 -9.96 0.71 -1.76
C LYS A 18 -8.55 1.19 -2.08
N GLY A 19 -7.61 1.01 -1.15
CA GLY A 19 -6.22 1.41 -1.31
C GLY A 19 -5.37 0.39 -2.06
N SER A 20 -4.14 0.79 -2.34
CA SER A 20 -3.11 -0.05 -2.95
C SER A 20 -2.34 -0.86 -1.91
N LEU A 21 -1.79 -1.99 -2.31
CA LEU A 21 -0.73 -2.64 -1.53
C LEU A 21 0.52 -1.77 -1.58
N SER A 22 1.19 -1.60 -0.44
CA SER A 22 2.41 -0.80 -0.34
C SER A 22 3.58 -1.65 0.10
N VAL A 23 4.72 -1.49 -0.58
CA VAL A 23 5.97 -2.16 -0.25
C VAL A 23 7.06 -1.09 -0.17
N LEU A 24 7.91 -1.17 0.86
CA LEU A 24 9.03 -0.27 1.08
C LEU A 24 10.31 -1.10 1.24
N ASP A 25 11.34 -0.78 0.46
CA ASP A 25 12.68 -1.30 0.72
C ASP A 25 13.27 -0.59 1.94
N VAL A 26 13.64 -1.36 2.97
CA VAL A 26 14.11 -0.80 4.24
C VAL A 26 15.49 -0.12 4.10
N SER A 27 16.32 -0.55 3.17
CA SER A 27 17.68 -0.03 2.95
C SER A 27 17.64 1.24 2.10
N THR A 28 16.92 1.22 0.98
CA THR A 28 16.93 2.34 0.01
C THR A 28 15.82 3.35 0.26
N LYS A 29 14.78 2.96 1.00
CA LYS A 29 13.52 3.73 1.16
C LYS A 29 12.74 3.94 -0.14
N GLU A 30 13.09 3.21 -1.20
CA GLU A 30 12.28 3.16 -2.39
C GLU A 30 10.99 2.39 -2.09
N PHE A 31 9.87 2.88 -2.64
CA PHE A 31 8.58 2.24 -2.46
C PHE A 31 7.96 1.90 -3.81
N TRP A 32 7.14 0.86 -3.79
CA TRP A 32 6.27 0.47 -4.88
C TRP A 32 4.83 0.37 -4.37
N GLN A 33 3.87 0.71 -5.22
CA GLN A 33 2.46 0.49 -4.96
C GLN A 33 1.81 -0.22 -6.14
N SER A 34 0.88 -1.12 -5.83
CA SER A 34 0.02 -1.74 -6.82
C SER A 34 -1.06 -0.78 -7.30
N ASP A 35 -1.81 -1.18 -8.34
CA ASP A 35 -3.18 -0.68 -8.52
C ASP A 35 -4.03 -1.00 -7.27
N PRO A 36 -5.15 -0.28 -7.04
CA PRO A 36 -6.04 -0.58 -5.92
C PRO A 36 -6.38 -2.06 -5.80
N VAL A 37 -6.29 -2.63 -4.60
CA VAL A 37 -6.35 -4.10 -4.44
C VAL A 37 -7.69 -4.68 -4.93
N TYR A 38 -8.79 -3.92 -4.81
CA TYR A 38 -10.12 -4.34 -5.28
C TYR A 38 -10.24 -4.44 -6.80
N THR A 39 -9.41 -3.73 -7.58
CA THR A 39 -9.42 -3.83 -9.05
C THR A 39 -8.64 -5.05 -9.54
N LEU A 40 -7.64 -5.49 -8.76
CA LEU A 40 -6.87 -6.71 -9.03
C LEU A 40 -7.63 -7.98 -8.64
N TYR A 41 -8.44 -7.91 -7.57
CA TYR A 41 -9.22 -9.04 -7.05
C TYR A 41 -10.72 -8.69 -6.91
N PRO A 42 -11.43 -8.42 -8.01
CA PRO A 42 -12.80 -7.89 -7.99
C PRO A 42 -13.86 -8.88 -7.47
N GLN A 43 -13.52 -10.17 -7.36
CA GLN A 43 -14.43 -11.22 -6.89
C GLN A 43 -14.13 -11.66 -5.45
N GLU A 44 -13.12 -11.09 -4.80
CA GLU A 44 -12.70 -11.48 -3.46
C GLU A 44 -13.58 -10.80 -2.41
N LYS A 45 -14.35 -11.58 -1.66
CA LYS A 45 -15.25 -11.05 -0.63
C LYS A 45 -14.45 -10.39 0.48
N GLY A 46 -14.73 -9.12 0.74
CA GLY A 46 -14.00 -8.34 1.75
C GLY A 46 -12.84 -7.51 1.20
N ARG A 47 -12.61 -7.51 -0.13
CA ARG A 47 -11.86 -6.47 -0.83
C ARG A 47 -12.86 -5.48 -1.43
N ASN A 48 -13.04 -4.34 -0.75
CA ASN A 48 -14.13 -3.36 -1.00
C ASN A 48 -13.98 -2.57 -2.29
#